data_AF-A0A670ZSZ7-F1
#
_entry.id   AF-A0A670ZSZ7-F1
#
_cell.length_a   1.000
_cell.length_b   1.000
_cell.length_c   1.000
_cell.angle_alpha   90.00
_cell.angle_beta   90.00
_cell.angle_gamma   90.00
#
_symmetry.space_group_name_H-M   'P 1'
#
loop_
_entity.id
_entity.type
_entity.pdbx_description
1 polymer ?
#
loop_
_entity_poly.entity_id
_entity_poly.type
_entity_poly.pdbx_seq_one_letter_code
_entity_poly.pdbx_strand_id
1 'polypeptide(L)'
;SDSLNNHLSRKQKEILWNRLKNLLSEVLLDNPVEEWQRMMDDSMETEENAAQVIFTASIPTLNENIDTEALLECAVMLNGILPVLPDSEQSLSEAIQCFLQCWWKNGLEGKEQLGKTAFLMFLKKSLEKKTIWSHIICLCHLQPVLQCFDYDSEESNEVKDLLLQCFMSSGYIKREEGRRFLSFLFTWNVNFIKLIHGTIKNQLLLLFSTFEYLAGCVFLFQVIEYSCIQDFMHHAVHLPRKSPLHAKVREILSYFHKQNKCRQGVEEVLYRLYQPILWRALKARNSEIRSNAALLFSDAFPILDPRFNTKDLQKEIQRQFDELFVSTFKILPTKYGRLQN
;
A
#
# COMPACT_ATOMS: atom_id res chain seq x y z
N SER A 1 5.86 31.07 -17.62
CA SER A 1 5.43 30.60 -18.96
C SER A 1 3.91 30.41 -19.06
N ASP A 2 3.12 30.64 -18.01
CA ASP A 2 1.66 30.40 -18.00
C ASP A 2 0.81 31.39 -18.84
N SER A 3 1.39 32.49 -19.35
CA SER A 3 0.61 33.56 -20.00
C SER A 3 0.45 33.44 -21.52
N LEU A 4 1.25 32.62 -22.22
CA LEU A 4 1.18 32.57 -23.70
C LEU A 4 0.08 31.63 -24.23
N ASN A 5 -0.30 30.59 -23.48
CA ASN A 5 -1.04 29.45 -24.05
C ASN A 5 -2.56 29.50 -23.85
N ASN A 6 -3.09 30.36 -22.98
CA ASN A 6 -4.53 30.64 -22.95
C ASN A 6 -5.02 31.41 -24.19
N HIS A 7 -4.10 31.83 -25.08
CA HIS A 7 -4.41 32.61 -26.28
C HIS A 7 -4.35 31.81 -27.60
N LEU A 8 -3.94 30.53 -27.59
CA LEU A 8 -3.84 29.71 -28.80
C LEU A 8 -5.19 29.10 -29.20
N SER A 9 -5.61 29.33 -30.45
CA SER A 9 -6.82 28.72 -31.03
C SER A 9 -6.65 27.21 -31.23
N ARG A 10 -7.78 26.47 -31.26
CA ARG A 10 -7.80 25.01 -31.46
C ARG A 10 -7.00 24.57 -32.70
N LYS A 11 -7.17 25.27 -33.84
CA LYS A 11 -6.45 24.98 -35.09
C LYS A 11 -4.94 25.14 -34.96
N GLN A 12 -4.47 26.14 -34.21
CA GLN A 12 -3.04 26.34 -34.01
C GLN A 12 -2.43 25.26 -33.11
N LYS A 13 -3.19 24.77 -32.12
CA LYS A 13 -2.80 23.62 -31.29
C LYS A 13 -2.70 22.34 -32.12
N GLU A 14 -3.68 22.09 -33.00
CA GLU A 14 -3.64 20.96 -33.95
C GLU A 14 -2.41 21.00 -34.87
N ILE A 15 -2.09 22.17 -35.43
CA ILE A 15 -0.90 22.34 -36.29
C ILE A 15 0.39 22.09 -35.50
N LEU A 16 0.47 22.61 -34.27
CA LEU A 16 1.62 22.41 -33.39
C LEU A 16 1.86 20.94 -33.11
N TRP A 17 0.82 20.20 -32.69
CA TRP A 17 0.95 18.78 -32.35
C TRP A 17 1.28 17.90 -33.56
N ASN A 18 0.72 18.20 -34.73
CA ASN A 18 1.10 17.51 -35.96
C ASN A 18 2.57 17.74 -36.33
N ARG A 19 3.07 18.97 -36.18
CA ARG A 19 4.50 19.27 -36.41
C ARG A 19 5.37 18.56 -35.38
N LEU A 20 4.98 18.55 -34.11
CA LEU A 20 5.71 17.86 -33.06
C LEU A 20 5.78 16.35 -33.34
N LYS A 21 4.67 15.74 -33.74
CA LYS A 21 4.63 14.32 -34.12
C LYS A 21 5.61 14.02 -35.23
N ASN A 22 5.59 14.81 -36.29
CA ASN A 22 6.46 14.60 -37.44
C ASN A 22 7.93 14.74 -37.04
N LEU A 23 8.27 15.78 -36.27
CA LEU A 23 9.62 15.97 -35.74
C LEU A 23 10.06 14.82 -34.83
N LEU A 24 9.19 14.35 -33.95
CA LEU A 24 9.49 13.21 -33.06
C LEU A 24 9.73 11.94 -33.89
N SER A 25 8.91 11.73 -34.92
CA SER A 25 9.05 10.58 -35.83
C SER A 25 10.35 10.66 -36.63
N GLU A 26 10.70 11.83 -37.17
CA GLU A 26 11.95 12.07 -37.89
C GLU A 26 13.17 11.82 -37.00
N VAL A 27 13.19 12.37 -35.78
CA VAL A 27 14.28 12.16 -34.82
C VAL A 27 14.45 10.68 -34.45
N LEU A 28 13.36 9.96 -34.25
CA LEU A 28 13.40 8.52 -33.92
C LEU A 28 13.81 7.64 -35.12
N LEU A 29 13.58 8.10 -36.35
CA LEU A 29 14.03 7.40 -37.56
C LEU A 29 15.51 7.66 -37.85
N ASP A 30 15.97 8.90 -37.64
CA ASP A 30 17.36 9.31 -37.87
C ASP A 30 18.30 8.78 -36.78
N ASN A 31 17.79 8.51 -35.58
CA ASN A 31 18.53 7.95 -34.47
C ASN A 31 17.77 6.75 -33.86
N PRO A 32 17.88 5.56 -34.47
CA PRO A 32 17.12 4.39 -34.04
C PRO A 32 17.51 3.99 -32.61
N VAL A 33 16.50 3.63 -31.82
CA VAL A 33 16.62 3.30 -30.38
C VAL A 33 17.69 2.24 -30.10
N GLU A 34 17.88 1.29 -31.02
CA GLU A 34 18.86 0.21 -30.92
C GLU A 34 20.32 0.71 -30.88
N GLU A 35 20.59 1.92 -31.37
CA GLU A 35 21.93 2.51 -31.43
C GLU A 35 22.28 3.33 -30.18
N TRP A 36 21.31 3.68 -29.34
CA TRP A 36 21.49 4.57 -28.19
C TRP A 36 22.43 3.98 -27.12
N GLN A 37 22.46 2.65 -26.97
CA GLN A 37 23.36 1.97 -26.03
C GLN A 37 24.81 1.89 -26.52
N ARG A 38 25.07 2.09 -27.83
CA ARG A 38 26.42 1.99 -28.42
C ARG A 38 27.19 3.32 -28.41
N MET A 39 26.50 4.46 -28.35
CA MET A 39 27.12 5.80 -28.34
C MET A 39 27.65 6.26 -26.97
N MET A 40 27.54 5.42 -25.94
CA MET A 40 27.88 5.74 -24.55
C MET A 40 29.38 6.01 -24.27
N ASP A 41 30.27 5.83 -25.24
CA ASP A 41 31.73 5.95 -25.04
C ASP A 41 32.32 7.32 -25.47
N ASP A 42 31.61 8.17 -26.24
CA ASP A 42 32.28 9.28 -26.96
C ASP A 42 31.61 10.67 -26.95
N SER A 43 30.55 10.95 -26.18
CA SER A 43 29.88 12.26 -26.26
C SER A 43 29.99 13.11 -24.98
N MET A 44 30.80 14.16 -25.07
CA MET A 44 30.75 15.36 -24.20
C MET A 44 29.42 16.10 -24.39
N GLU A 45 28.92 16.68 -23.28
CA GLU A 45 27.94 17.77 -23.17
C GLU A 45 26.83 17.82 -24.23
N THR A 46 25.71 17.17 -23.95
CA THR A 46 24.48 17.33 -24.72
C THR A 46 23.88 18.72 -24.47
N GLU A 47 23.80 19.53 -25.53
CA GLU A 47 22.91 20.70 -25.63
C GLU A 47 21.54 20.35 -25.04
N GLU A 48 20.87 21.30 -24.38
CA GLU A 48 19.49 21.13 -23.92
C GLU A 48 18.63 20.56 -25.04
N ASN A 49 18.30 19.27 -24.95
CA ASN A 49 17.57 18.55 -25.99
C ASN A 49 16.32 19.35 -26.35
N ALA A 50 16.19 19.80 -27.59
CA ALA A 50 15.05 20.63 -28.03
C ALA A 50 13.68 19.99 -27.67
N ALA A 51 13.64 18.66 -27.61
CA ALA A 51 12.51 17.88 -27.09
C ALA A 51 12.13 18.26 -25.64
N GLN A 52 13.10 18.43 -24.74
CA GLN A 52 12.93 18.84 -23.33
C GLN A 52 12.17 20.17 -23.19
N VAL A 53 12.62 21.18 -23.93
CA VAL A 53 12.09 22.56 -23.86
C VAL A 53 10.69 22.63 -24.46
N ILE A 54 10.47 21.97 -25.60
CA ILE A 54 9.16 21.96 -26.25
C ILE A 54 8.13 21.21 -25.39
N PHE A 55 8.55 20.17 -24.70
CA PHE A 55 7.63 19.31 -23.95
C PHE A 55 7.27 19.86 -22.57
N THR A 56 8.23 20.43 -21.84
CA THR A 56 7.96 21.18 -20.61
C THR A 56 7.02 22.38 -20.87
N ALA A 57 7.14 23.04 -22.03
CA ALA A 57 6.23 24.09 -22.46
C ALA A 57 4.83 23.58 -22.88
N SER A 58 4.70 22.28 -23.16
CA SER A 58 3.45 21.65 -23.61
C SER A 58 2.59 21.09 -22.47
N ILE A 59 3.18 20.77 -21.31
CA ILE A 59 2.46 20.30 -20.12
C ILE A 59 1.30 21.24 -19.69
N PRO A 60 1.46 22.58 -19.67
CA PRO A 60 0.37 23.51 -19.35
C PRO A 60 -0.75 23.54 -20.40
N THR A 61 -0.52 22.98 -21.60
CA THR A 61 -1.48 23.03 -22.71
C THR A 61 -2.44 21.85 -22.75
N LEU A 62 -2.16 20.79 -21.98
CA LEU A 62 -3.03 19.62 -21.83
C LEU A 62 -4.31 20.05 -21.11
N ASN A 63 -5.35 20.36 -21.88
CA ASN A 63 -6.68 20.68 -21.38
C ASN A 63 -7.67 19.63 -21.91
N GLU A 64 -8.74 19.37 -21.15
CA GLU A 64 -9.80 18.37 -21.39
C GLU A 64 -10.54 18.50 -22.74
N ASN A 65 -10.19 19.47 -23.59
CA ASN A 65 -10.85 19.78 -24.86
C ASN A 65 -9.93 19.69 -26.10
N ILE A 66 -8.75 19.07 -25.98
CA ILE A 66 -7.80 18.90 -27.10
C ILE A 66 -7.69 17.40 -27.41
N ASP A 67 -8.77 16.81 -27.91
CA ASP A 67 -8.72 15.52 -28.58
C ASP A 67 -8.11 15.72 -29.97
N THR A 68 -6.81 15.53 -30.06
CA THR A 68 -6.11 15.45 -31.34
C THR A 68 -5.33 14.15 -31.39
N GLU A 69 -5.65 13.29 -32.36
CA GLU A 69 -4.98 12.00 -32.61
C GLU A 69 -3.45 12.13 -32.60
N ALA A 70 -2.92 13.20 -33.19
CA ALA A 70 -1.48 13.48 -33.20
C ALA A 70 -0.85 13.62 -31.79
N LEU A 71 -1.60 14.16 -30.81
CA LEU A 71 -1.16 14.31 -29.44
C LEU A 71 -1.09 12.94 -28.72
N LEU A 72 -2.08 12.08 -28.96
CA LEU A 72 -2.06 10.69 -28.47
C LEU A 72 -0.91 9.90 -29.09
N GLU A 73 -0.69 10.02 -30.39
CA GLU A 73 0.44 9.39 -31.08
C GLU A 73 1.78 9.84 -30.48
N CYS A 74 1.96 11.14 -30.21
CA CYS A 74 3.15 11.64 -29.52
C CYS A 74 3.32 11.00 -28.13
N ALA A 75 2.23 10.92 -27.36
CA ALA A 75 2.25 10.32 -26.03
C ALA A 75 2.64 8.84 -26.07
N VAL A 76 2.11 8.09 -27.04
CA VAL A 76 2.42 6.67 -27.23
C VAL A 76 3.87 6.46 -27.65
N MET A 77 4.38 7.26 -28.59
CA MET A 77 5.79 7.20 -29.01
C MET A 77 6.72 7.47 -27.82
N LEU A 78 6.45 8.53 -27.05
CA LEU A 78 7.24 8.90 -25.88
C LEU A 78 7.20 7.84 -24.78
N ASN A 79 6.03 7.25 -24.55
CA ASN A 79 5.88 6.12 -23.64
C ASN A 79 6.70 4.90 -24.11
N GLY A 80 6.79 4.68 -25.42
CA GLY A 80 7.55 3.58 -26.03
C GLY A 80 9.07 3.73 -25.90
N ILE A 81 9.61 4.95 -25.99
CA ILE A 81 11.06 5.19 -25.87
C ILE A 81 11.54 5.25 -24.41
N LEU A 82 10.63 5.42 -23.47
CA LEU A 82 10.98 5.65 -22.07
C LEU A 82 11.80 4.53 -21.41
N PRO A 83 11.52 3.23 -21.65
CA PRO A 83 12.30 2.13 -21.06
C PRO A 83 13.71 1.97 -21.66
N VAL A 84 13.96 2.58 -22.81
CA VAL A 84 15.17 2.42 -23.63
C VAL A 84 16.05 3.68 -23.63
N LEU A 85 15.60 4.75 -22.97
CA LEU A 85 16.41 5.94 -22.76
C LEU A 85 17.67 5.62 -21.95
N PRO A 86 18.84 6.13 -22.36
CA PRO A 86 20.08 5.95 -21.62
C PRO A 86 20.05 6.73 -20.29
N ASP A 87 20.83 6.27 -19.31
CA ASP A 87 20.92 6.90 -17.99
C ASP A 87 21.40 8.37 -18.05
N SER A 88 22.10 8.77 -19.12
CA SER A 88 22.51 10.16 -19.37
C SER A 88 21.32 11.10 -19.60
N GLU A 89 20.19 10.58 -20.10
CA GLU A 89 18.99 11.35 -20.46
C GLU A 89 17.97 11.41 -19.32
N GLN A 90 18.47 11.62 -18.09
CA GLN A 90 17.63 11.68 -16.89
C GLN A 90 16.61 12.83 -16.96
N SER A 91 17.02 13.97 -17.52
CA SER A 91 16.16 15.14 -17.71
C SER A 91 14.95 14.82 -18.60
N LEU A 92 15.16 14.13 -19.72
CA LEU A 92 14.10 13.76 -20.65
C LEU A 92 13.17 12.72 -20.03
N SER A 93 13.72 11.75 -19.32
CA SER A 93 12.96 10.76 -18.56
C SER A 93 12.02 11.43 -17.54
N GLU A 94 12.51 12.45 -16.81
CA GLU A 94 11.71 13.23 -15.86
C GLU A 94 10.62 14.08 -16.53
N ALA A 95 10.90 14.65 -17.71
CA ALA A 95 9.92 15.41 -18.49
C ALA A 95 8.78 14.50 -18.98
N ILE A 96 9.11 13.31 -19.50
CA ILE A 96 8.11 12.32 -19.95
C ILE A 96 7.28 11.85 -18.76
N GLN A 97 7.89 11.60 -17.59
CA GLN A 97 7.16 11.22 -16.37
C GLN A 97 6.13 12.28 -15.95
N CYS A 98 6.53 13.56 -15.90
CA CYS A 98 5.62 14.65 -15.59
C CYS A 98 4.46 14.73 -16.59
N PHE A 99 4.75 14.53 -17.88
CA PHE A 99 3.73 14.51 -18.91
C PHE A 99 2.73 13.37 -18.75
N LEU A 100 3.18 12.13 -18.53
CA LEU A 100 2.28 10.99 -18.33
C LEU A 100 1.42 11.17 -17.07
N GLN A 101 1.97 11.78 -16.01
CA GLN A 101 1.20 12.14 -14.82
C GLN A 101 0.11 13.18 -15.15
N CYS A 102 0.43 14.21 -15.92
CA CYS A 102 -0.53 15.20 -16.39
C CYS A 102 -1.58 14.58 -17.31
N TRP A 103 -1.20 13.63 -18.15
CA TRP A 103 -2.10 12.89 -19.02
C TRP A 103 -3.17 12.15 -18.23
N TRP A 104 -2.74 11.43 -17.18
CA TRP A 104 -3.67 10.77 -16.26
C TRP A 104 -4.60 11.75 -15.56
N LYS A 105 -4.04 12.84 -15.01
CA LYS A 105 -4.79 13.87 -14.27
C LYS A 105 -5.89 14.51 -15.11
N ASN A 106 -5.62 14.78 -16.39
CA ASN A 106 -6.58 15.38 -17.32
C ASN A 106 -7.55 14.36 -17.93
N GLY A 107 -7.43 13.07 -17.60
CA GLY A 107 -8.39 12.06 -18.03
C GLY A 107 -8.46 11.83 -19.55
N LEU A 108 -7.37 12.14 -20.27
CA LEU A 108 -7.31 12.11 -21.74
C LEU A 108 -7.45 10.68 -22.30
N GLU A 109 -7.68 10.58 -23.61
CA GLU A 109 -7.76 9.28 -24.30
C GLU A 109 -6.51 8.42 -24.07
N GLY A 110 -6.69 7.10 -23.89
CA GLY A 110 -5.60 6.16 -23.67
C GLY A 110 -4.91 6.29 -22.30
N LYS A 111 -5.46 7.06 -21.36
CA LYS A 111 -4.88 7.28 -20.02
C LYS A 111 -4.59 5.99 -19.26
N GLU A 112 -5.32 4.91 -19.48
CA GLU A 112 -5.14 3.66 -18.76
C GLU A 112 -3.75 3.09 -18.99
N GLN A 113 -3.29 3.02 -20.24
CA GLN A 113 -1.97 2.48 -20.57
C GLN A 113 -0.84 3.42 -20.16
N LEU A 114 -0.99 4.72 -20.47
CA LEU A 114 0.00 5.74 -20.12
C LEU A 114 0.12 5.91 -18.60
N GLY A 115 -1.02 5.81 -17.90
CA GLY A 115 -1.11 5.81 -16.45
C GLY A 115 -0.38 4.62 -15.85
N LYS A 116 -0.56 3.39 -16.38
CA LYS A 116 0.16 2.20 -15.91
C LYS A 116 1.67 2.39 -15.97
N THR A 117 2.19 2.92 -17.08
CA THR A 117 3.62 3.22 -17.20
C THR A 117 4.06 4.23 -16.14
N ALA A 118 3.37 5.36 -16.02
CA ALA A 118 3.69 6.37 -15.01
C ALA A 118 3.69 5.79 -13.59
N PHE A 119 2.67 5.00 -13.26
CA PHE A 119 2.54 4.35 -11.96
C PHE A 119 3.73 3.42 -11.69
N LEU A 120 4.06 2.52 -12.61
CA LEU A 120 5.17 1.57 -12.47
C LEU A 120 6.51 2.30 -12.30
N MET A 121 6.74 3.37 -13.04
CA MET A 121 7.96 4.16 -12.93
C MET A 121 8.11 4.84 -11.58
N PHE A 122 7.08 5.58 -11.13
CA PHE A 122 7.16 6.21 -9.82
C PHE A 122 7.27 5.14 -8.72
N LEU A 123 6.63 3.98 -8.89
CA LEU A 123 6.72 2.86 -7.95
C LEU A 123 8.17 2.36 -7.84
N LYS A 124 8.85 2.12 -8.96
CA LYS A 124 10.28 1.75 -8.97
C LYS A 124 11.15 2.82 -8.30
N LYS A 125 11.00 4.09 -8.72
CA LYS A 125 11.77 5.22 -8.18
C LYS A 125 11.54 5.46 -6.68
N SER A 126 10.34 5.14 -6.17
CA SER A 126 10.03 5.29 -4.74
C SER A 126 10.77 4.27 -3.86
N LEU A 127 11.22 3.16 -4.43
CA LEU A 127 11.88 2.06 -3.73
C LEU A 127 13.41 2.09 -3.87
N GLU A 128 13.95 3.03 -4.65
CA GLU A 128 15.39 3.25 -4.77
C GLU A 128 16.02 3.70 -3.44
N LYS A 129 17.32 3.44 -3.27
CA LYS A 129 18.07 3.73 -2.03
C LYS A 129 17.99 5.19 -1.58
N LYS A 130 17.87 6.12 -2.53
CA LYS A 130 17.62 7.55 -2.27
C LYS A 130 16.18 7.89 -2.66
N THR A 131 15.23 7.42 -1.85
CA THR A 131 13.82 7.72 -2.09
C THR A 131 13.57 9.23 -2.04
N ILE A 132 13.13 9.79 -3.16
CA ILE A 132 12.65 11.17 -3.22
C ILE A 132 11.18 11.18 -2.78
N TRP A 133 10.88 11.97 -1.76
CA TRP A 133 9.53 12.07 -1.19
C TRP A 133 8.45 12.44 -2.21
N SER A 134 8.80 13.27 -3.20
CA SER A 134 7.90 13.65 -4.29
C SER A 134 7.37 12.44 -5.07
N HIS A 135 8.17 11.38 -5.26
CA HIS A 135 7.74 10.17 -5.96
C HIS A 135 6.61 9.44 -5.22
N ILE A 136 6.67 9.39 -3.88
CA ILE A 136 5.60 8.80 -3.06
C ILE A 136 4.32 9.62 -3.18
N ILE A 137 4.42 10.96 -3.16
CA ILE A 137 3.27 11.85 -3.37
C ILE A 137 2.66 11.63 -4.76
N CYS A 138 3.48 11.54 -5.81
CA CYS A 138 3.01 11.26 -7.16
C CYS A 138 2.27 9.92 -7.24
N LEU A 139 2.80 8.86 -6.63
CA LEU A 139 2.09 7.57 -6.51
C LEU A 139 0.78 7.68 -5.78
N CYS A 140 0.69 8.50 -4.73
CA CYS A 140 -0.56 8.73 -4.02
C CYS A 140 -1.64 9.32 -4.93
N HIS A 141 -1.26 10.24 -5.83
CA HIS A 141 -2.19 10.79 -6.82
C HIS A 141 -2.54 9.79 -7.93
N LEU A 142 -1.62 8.88 -8.27
CA LEU A 142 -1.82 7.82 -9.26
C LEU A 142 -2.46 6.55 -8.69
N GLN A 143 -2.86 6.53 -7.41
CA GLN A 143 -3.54 5.38 -6.78
C GLN A 143 -4.67 4.78 -7.65
N PRO A 144 -5.56 5.57 -8.28
CA PRO A 144 -6.64 4.99 -9.07
C PRO A 144 -6.18 4.23 -10.32
N VAL A 145 -4.96 4.48 -10.82
CA VAL A 145 -4.35 3.70 -11.92
C VAL A 145 -4.24 2.23 -11.56
N LEU A 146 -4.10 1.89 -10.28
CA LEU A 146 -3.98 0.51 -9.83
C LEU A 146 -5.17 -0.36 -10.29
N GLN A 147 -6.35 0.24 -10.44
CA GLN A 147 -7.55 -0.43 -10.93
C GLN A 147 -7.48 -0.80 -12.42
N CYS A 148 -6.56 -0.21 -13.18
CA CYS A 148 -6.32 -0.56 -14.58
C CYS A 148 -5.49 -1.86 -14.71
N PHE A 149 -4.79 -2.28 -13.66
CA PHE A 149 -4.02 -3.53 -13.67
C PHE A 149 -4.93 -4.73 -13.40
N ASP A 150 -4.87 -5.70 -14.31
CA ASP A 150 -5.51 -7.00 -14.09
C ASP A 150 -4.69 -7.79 -13.07
N TYR A 151 -5.32 -8.13 -11.93
CA TYR A 151 -4.64 -8.86 -10.87
C TYR A 151 -4.19 -10.25 -11.32
N ASP A 152 -4.95 -10.94 -12.18
CA ASP A 152 -4.64 -12.33 -12.55
C ASP A 152 -3.64 -12.43 -13.72
N SER A 153 -3.30 -11.30 -14.35
CA SER A 153 -2.28 -11.23 -15.40
C SER A 153 -0.85 -11.40 -14.86
N GLU A 154 0.00 -12.08 -15.64
CA GLU A 154 1.43 -12.22 -15.35
C GLU A 154 2.17 -10.89 -15.42
N GLU A 155 1.71 -9.95 -16.25
CA GLU A 155 2.28 -8.61 -16.38
C GLU A 155 2.22 -7.81 -15.07
N SER A 156 1.23 -8.12 -14.23
CA SER A 156 1.04 -7.49 -12.93
C SER A 156 1.92 -8.10 -11.83
N ASN A 157 2.69 -9.16 -12.10
CA ASN A 157 3.53 -9.78 -11.07
C ASN A 157 4.63 -8.83 -10.59
N GLU A 158 5.28 -8.10 -11.50
CA GLU A 158 6.27 -7.08 -11.12
C GLU A 158 5.62 -6.01 -10.23
N VAL A 159 4.41 -5.56 -10.58
CA VAL A 159 3.67 -4.57 -9.80
C VAL A 159 3.35 -5.10 -8.41
N LYS A 160 2.87 -6.35 -8.29
CA LYS A 160 2.60 -6.99 -7.00
C LYS A 160 3.86 -7.02 -6.14
N ASP A 161 5.00 -7.44 -6.69
CA ASP A 161 6.25 -7.56 -5.94
C ASP A 161 6.75 -6.19 -5.45
N LEU A 162 6.69 -5.16 -6.30
CA LEU A 162 7.05 -3.80 -5.91
C LEU A 162 6.10 -3.23 -4.85
N LEU A 163 4.79 -3.45 -4.98
CA LEU A 163 3.81 -3.02 -3.98
C LEU A 163 4.03 -3.71 -2.62
N LEU A 164 4.42 -4.98 -2.61
CA LEU A 164 4.80 -5.67 -1.36
C LEU A 164 6.07 -5.08 -0.75
N GLN A 165 7.05 -4.65 -1.56
CA GLN A 165 8.23 -3.95 -1.05
C GLN A 165 7.90 -2.59 -0.42
N CYS A 166 6.83 -1.90 -0.85
CA CYS A 166 6.38 -0.67 -0.19
C CYS A 166 6.04 -0.89 1.29
N PHE A 167 5.49 -2.06 1.66
CA PHE A 167 5.23 -2.41 3.07
C PHE A 167 6.49 -2.59 3.90
N MET A 168 7.65 -2.71 3.25
CA MET A 168 8.97 -2.82 3.88
C MET A 168 9.75 -1.51 3.90
N SER A 169 9.32 -0.52 3.12
CA SER A 169 10.04 0.74 2.98
C SER A 169 9.72 1.71 4.10
N SER A 170 10.76 2.13 4.83
CA SER A 170 10.62 3.12 5.90
C SER A 170 10.05 4.46 5.42
N GLY A 171 10.24 4.81 4.14
CA GLY A 171 9.68 6.02 3.53
C GLY A 171 8.15 6.00 3.50
N TYR A 172 7.55 4.84 3.23
CA TYR A 172 6.11 4.66 3.24
C TYR A 172 5.53 4.59 4.65
N ILE A 173 6.20 3.88 5.55
CA ILE A 173 5.66 3.58 6.88
C ILE A 173 5.66 4.83 7.78
N LYS A 174 6.76 5.60 7.77
CA LYS A 174 6.94 6.71 8.72
C LYS A 174 6.07 7.94 8.40
N ARG A 175 5.61 8.09 7.16
CA ARG A 175 4.94 9.29 6.67
C ARG A 175 3.45 9.05 6.42
N GLU A 176 2.63 10.09 6.57
CA GLU A 176 1.17 9.95 6.49
C GLU A 176 0.68 9.56 5.10
N GLU A 177 1.22 10.20 4.06
CA GLU A 177 0.86 9.96 2.67
C GLU A 177 1.25 8.54 2.25
N GLY A 178 2.44 8.08 2.67
CA GLY A 178 2.87 6.70 2.48
C GLY A 178 1.93 5.69 3.16
N ARG A 179 1.52 5.95 4.41
CA ARG A 179 0.54 5.12 5.11
C ARG A 179 -0.82 5.10 4.41
N ARG A 180 -1.28 6.26 3.91
CA ARG A 180 -2.51 6.38 3.13
C ARG A 180 -2.45 5.53 1.86
N PHE A 181 -1.31 5.55 1.14
CA PHE A 181 -1.07 4.70 0.00
C PHE A 181 -1.11 3.21 0.35
N LEU A 182 -0.37 2.78 1.38
CA LEU A 182 -0.38 1.38 1.82
C LEU A 182 -1.79 0.90 2.19
N SER A 183 -2.62 1.77 2.75
CA SER A 183 -3.99 1.40 3.10
C SER A 183 -4.92 1.32 1.91
N PHE A 184 -4.71 2.16 0.90
CA PHE A 184 -5.39 2.01 -0.38
C PHE A 184 -5.13 0.65 -1.01
N LEU A 185 -3.92 0.07 -0.86
CA LEU A 185 -3.62 -1.24 -1.45
C LEU A 185 -4.49 -2.39 -0.92
N PHE A 186 -5.06 -2.27 0.28
CA PHE A 186 -6.01 -3.26 0.79
C PHE A 186 -7.33 -3.29 0.02
N THR A 187 -7.63 -2.25 -0.78
CA THR A 187 -8.86 -2.19 -1.58
C THR A 187 -8.71 -2.77 -2.98
N TRP A 188 -7.49 -3.11 -3.40
CA TRP A 188 -7.24 -3.54 -4.77
C TRP A 188 -7.72 -4.96 -5.06
N ASN A 189 -7.29 -5.95 -4.28
CA ASN A 189 -7.67 -7.34 -4.52
C ASN A 189 -7.59 -8.19 -3.23
N VAL A 190 -8.58 -9.05 -3.03
CA VAL A 190 -8.70 -9.90 -1.84
C VAL A 190 -7.54 -10.89 -1.67
N ASN A 191 -7.02 -11.45 -2.76
CA ASN A 191 -5.85 -12.33 -2.70
C ASN A 191 -4.56 -11.53 -2.47
N PHE A 192 -4.48 -10.29 -2.93
CA PHE A 192 -3.37 -9.40 -2.60
C PHE A 192 -3.30 -9.09 -1.10
N ILE A 193 -4.44 -8.92 -0.42
CA ILE A 193 -4.48 -8.78 1.05
C ILE A 193 -3.75 -9.94 1.76
N LYS A 194 -3.93 -11.17 1.27
CA LYS A 194 -3.25 -12.35 1.84
C LYS A 194 -1.74 -12.30 1.63
N LEU A 195 -1.28 -11.83 0.45
CA LEU A 195 0.13 -11.62 0.18
C LEU A 195 0.71 -10.53 1.09
N ILE A 196 0.01 -9.41 1.27
CA ILE A 196 0.38 -8.36 2.22
C ILE A 196 0.53 -8.94 3.64
N HIS A 197 -0.45 -9.72 4.11
CA HIS A 197 -0.40 -10.36 5.42
C HIS A 197 0.82 -11.28 5.56
N GLY A 198 1.08 -12.12 4.55
CA GLY A 198 2.26 -12.99 4.52
C GLY A 198 3.57 -12.20 4.59
N THR A 199 3.68 -11.13 3.80
CA THR A 199 4.85 -10.24 3.78
C THR A 199 5.07 -9.58 5.13
N ILE A 200 4.02 -9.01 5.73
CA ILE A 200 4.10 -8.37 7.04
C ILE A 200 4.45 -9.39 8.13
N LYS A 201 3.88 -10.60 8.09
CA LYS A 201 4.15 -11.67 9.05
C LYS A 201 5.60 -12.13 9.01
N ASN A 202 6.16 -12.30 7.81
CA ASN A 202 7.56 -12.67 7.63
C ASN A 202 8.52 -11.60 8.15
N GLN A 203 8.06 -10.35 8.18
CA GLN A 203 8.85 -9.18 8.53
C GLN A 203 8.38 -8.52 9.84
N LEU A 204 7.66 -9.26 10.67
CA LEU A 204 7.04 -8.77 11.92
C LEU A 204 8.07 -8.19 12.90
N LEU A 205 9.34 -8.59 12.77
CA LEU A 205 10.46 -8.05 13.55
C LEU A 205 10.85 -6.62 13.14
N LEU A 206 10.45 -6.16 11.95
CA LEU A 206 10.86 -4.88 11.35
C LEU A 206 9.71 -3.86 11.25
N LEU A 207 8.45 -4.27 11.38
CA LEU A 207 7.27 -3.47 11.03
C LEU A 207 6.37 -3.16 12.24
N PHE A 208 6.74 -2.13 13.00
CA PHE A 208 5.97 -1.71 14.19
C PHE A 208 5.05 -0.50 13.94
N SER A 209 5.43 0.43 13.06
CA SER A 209 4.68 1.67 12.84
C SER A 209 3.54 1.58 11.82
N THR A 210 3.42 0.47 11.08
CA THR A 210 2.34 0.28 10.08
C THR A 210 1.01 -0.11 10.74
N PHE A 211 1.04 -0.79 11.88
CA PHE A 211 -0.15 -1.41 12.47
C PHE A 211 -1.12 -0.46 13.15
N GLU A 212 -0.65 0.68 13.67
CA GLU A 212 -1.53 1.73 14.21
C GLU A 212 -2.51 2.24 13.14
N TYR A 213 -2.04 2.33 11.89
CA TYR A 213 -2.86 2.79 10.77
C TYR A 213 -3.68 1.66 10.15
N LEU A 214 -3.14 0.43 10.05
CA LEU A 214 -3.91 -0.75 9.65
C LEU A 214 -5.10 -1.00 10.57
N ALA A 215 -4.94 -0.78 11.87
CA ALA A 215 -6.01 -0.83 12.86
C ALA A 215 -7.13 0.19 12.56
N GLY A 216 -6.81 1.28 11.87
CA GLY A 216 -7.78 2.24 11.36
C GLY A 216 -8.52 1.80 10.08
N CYS A 217 -7.96 0.86 9.31
CA CYS A 217 -8.48 0.38 8.01
C CYS A 217 -9.19 -0.99 8.07
N VAL A 218 -9.20 -1.62 9.25
CA VAL A 218 -9.77 -2.95 9.54
C VAL A 218 -11.20 -3.14 9.05
N PHE A 219 -11.95 -2.04 8.97
CA PHE A 219 -13.36 -2.04 8.61
C PHE A 219 -13.66 -2.33 7.14
N LEU A 220 -12.66 -2.36 6.28
CA LEU A 220 -12.93 -2.46 4.84
C LEU A 220 -13.17 -3.90 4.36
N PHE A 221 -12.67 -4.95 5.03
CA PHE A 221 -12.76 -6.32 4.47
C PHE A 221 -12.81 -7.46 5.51
N GLN A 222 -13.83 -8.33 5.40
CA GLN A 222 -13.94 -9.60 6.16
C GLN A 222 -12.69 -10.50 6.02
N VAL A 223 -11.97 -10.41 4.90
CA VAL A 223 -10.74 -11.19 4.67
C VAL A 223 -9.63 -10.75 5.63
N ILE A 224 -9.54 -9.45 5.96
CA ILE A 224 -8.56 -8.94 6.95
C ILE A 224 -8.89 -9.51 8.33
N GLU A 225 -10.17 -9.59 8.68
CA GLU A 225 -10.60 -10.12 9.98
C GLU A 225 -10.17 -11.58 10.19
N TYR A 226 -10.58 -12.46 9.29
CA TYR A 226 -10.35 -13.90 9.46
C TYR A 226 -8.95 -14.34 9.01
N SER A 227 -8.42 -13.78 7.93
CA SER A 227 -7.12 -14.22 7.39
C SER A 227 -5.93 -13.57 8.09
N CYS A 228 -6.11 -12.37 8.67
CA CYS A 228 -5.01 -11.61 9.25
C CYS A 228 -5.14 -11.45 10.77
N ILE A 229 -6.22 -10.84 11.24
CA ILE A 229 -6.39 -10.52 12.67
C ILE A 229 -6.52 -11.79 13.51
N GLN A 230 -7.36 -12.72 13.08
CA GLN A 230 -7.55 -13.99 13.79
C GLN A 230 -6.27 -14.86 13.78
N ASP A 231 -5.45 -14.77 12.72
CA ASP A 231 -4.13 -15.41 12.67
C ASP A 231 -3.21 -14.85 13.75
N PHE A 232 -3.16 -13.52 13.93
CA PHE A 232 -2.41 -12.90 15.03
C PHE A 232 -2.97 -13.29 16.40
N MET A 233 -4.29 -13.33 16.58
CA MET A 233 -4.91 -13.80 17.84
C MET A 233 -4.53 -15.24 18.16
N HIS A 234 -4.49 -16.11 17.16
CA HIS A 234 -4.07 -17.50 17.31
C HIS A 234 -2.59 -17.57 17.74
N HIS A 235 -1.71 -16.81 17.09
CA HIS A 235 -0.28 -16.77 17.44
C HIS A 235 -0.02 -16.15 18.82
N ALA A 236 -0.77 -15.13 19.23
CA ALA A 236 -0.64 -14.50 20.55
C ALA A 236 -0.82 -15.49 21.70
N VAL A 237 -1.70 -16.47 21.48
CA VAL A 237 -2.02 -17.52 22.45
C VAL A 237 -0.99 -18.67 22.40
N HIS A 238 -0.58 -19.09 21.20
CA HIS A 238 0.20 -20.32 21.01
C HIS A 238 1.72 -20.12 20.95
N LEU A 239 2.21 -18.91 20.68
CA LEU A 239 3.64 -18.65 20.65
C LEU A 239 4.27 -18.88 22.05
N PRO A 240 5.43 -19.55 22.12
CA PRO A 240 6.20 -19.62 23.36
C PRO A 240 6.59 -18.21 23.81
N ARG A 241 6.56 -17.94 25.12
CA ARG A 241 6.91 -16.62 25.69
C ARG A 241 8.35 -16.20 25.43
N LYS A 242 9.24 -17.18 25.22
CA LYS A 242 10.63 -16.94 24.83
C LYS A 242 10.78 -16.51 23.38
N SER A 243 9.74 -16.64 22.56
CA SER A 243 9.77 -16.20 21.17
C SER A 243 9.92 -14.68 21.11
N PRO A 244 10.85 -14.14 20.31
CA PRO A 244 10.98 -12.70 20.12
C PRO A 244 9.71 -12.07 19.51
N LEU A 245 8.86 -12.88 18.86
CA LEU A 245 7.61 -12.45 18.24
C LEU A 245 6.45 -12.34 19.25
N HIS A 246 6.54 -12.99 20.43
CA HIS A 246 5.40 -13.07 21.36
C HIS A 246 4.92 -11.69 21.81
N ALA A 247 5.84 -10.85 22.28
CA ALA A 247 5.52 -9.49 22.70
C ALA A 247 4.97 -8.65 21.54
N LYS A 248 5.43 -8.93 20.31
CA LYS A 248 5.13 -8.12 19.12
C LYS A 248 3.74 -8.38 18.59
N VAL A 249 3.36 -9.66 18.54
CA VAL A 249 1.99 -10.04 18.19
C VAL A 249 1.00 -9.46 19.20
N ARG A 250 1.33 -9.44 20.50
CA ARG A 250 0.45 -8.79 21.50
C ARG A 250 0.36 -7.29 21.32
N GLU A 251 1.48 -6.64 21.06
CA GLU A 251 1.54 -5.19 20.81
C GLU A 251 0.65 -4.81 19.61
N ILE A 252 0.71 -5.58 18.52
CA ILE A 252 -0.16 -5.43 17.35
C ILE A 252 -1.64 -5.52 17.75
N LEU A 253 -2.03 -6.55 18.49
CA LEU A 253 -3.41 -6.74 18.95
C LEU A 253 -3.87 -5.61 19.88
N SER A 254 -2.97 -5.01 20.66
CA SER A 254 -3.29 -3.90 21.55
C SER A 254 -3.83 -2.67 20.82
N TYR A 255 -3.44 -2.44 19.55
CA TYR A 255 -3.99 -1.35 18.74
C TYR A 255 -5.48 -1.59 18.47
N PHE A 256 -5.88 -2.82 18.14
CA PHE A 256 -7.29 -3.17 17.95
C PHE A 256 -8.09 -3.05 19.25
N HIS A 257 -7.52 -3.47 20.38
CA HIS A 257 -8.16 -3.33 21.69
C HIS A 257 -8.35 -1.87 22.10
N LYS A 258 -7.39 -1.00 21.79
CA LYS A 258 -7.53 0.46 22.01
C LYS A 258 -8.62 1.05 21.12
N GLN A 259 -8.66 0.69 19.83
CA GLN A 259 -9.67 1.18 18.88
C GLN A 259 -11.09 0.73 19.23
N ASN A 260 -11.25 -0.41 19.93
CA ASN A 260 -12.55 -0.88 20.42
C ASN A 260 -13.32 0.19 21.20
N LYS A 261 -12.61 1.08 21.92
CA LYS A 261 -13.23 2.15 22.72
C LYS A 261 -13.57 3.40 21.93
N CYS A 262 -13.04 3.55 20.71
CA CYS A 262 -13.10 4.80 19.96
C CYS A 262 -13.87 4.69 18.64
N ARG A 263 -14.14 3.48 18.12
CA ARG A 263 -14.75 3.29 16.79
C ARG A 263 -15.87 2.24 16.82
N GLN A 264 -17.01 2.59 16.24
CA GLN A 264 -18.18 1.68 16.13
C GLN A 264 -17.87 0.48 15.24
N GLY A 265 -18.25 -0.72 15.69
CA GLY A 265 -18.13 -1.98 14.95
C GLY A 265 -16.84 -2.78 15.18
N VAL A 266 -15.79 -2.20 15.79
CA VAL A 266 -14.60 -2.98 16.22
C VAL A 266 -15.01 -4.04 17.25
N GLU A 267 -15.94 -3.67 18.13
CA GLU A 267 -16.47 -4.53 19.19
C GLU A 267 -17.07 -5.83 18.63
N GLU A 268 -17.89 -5.75 17.59
CA GLU A 268 -18.49 -6.91 16.93
C GLU A 268 -17.42 -7.83 16.32
N VAL A 269 -16.43 -7.23 15.63
CA VAL A 269 -15.33 -7.97 15.02
C VAL A 269 -14.52 -8.70 16.07
N LEU A 270 -14.09 -8.01 17.14
CA LEU A 270 -13.32 -8.62 18.22
C LEU A 270 -14.10 -9.74 18.91
N TYR A 271 -15.40 -9.53 19.18
CA TYR A 271 -16.28 -10.55 19.74
C TYR A 271 -16.30 -11.81 18.88
N ARG A 272 -16.55 -11.66 17.58
CA ARG A 272 -16.62 -12.77 16.63
C ARG A 272 -15.30 -13.51 16.46
N LEU A 273 -14.19 -12.77 16.36
CA LEU A 273 -12.87 -13.37 16.10
C LEU A 273 -12.28 -14.07 17.33
N TYR A 274 -12.52 -13.55 18.54
CA TYR A 274 -12.02 -14.17 19.77
C TYR A 274 -12.79 -15.42 20.19
N GLN A 275 -14.09 -15.51 19.86
CA GLN A 275 -14.96 -16.65 20.21
C GLN A 275 -14.30 -18.03 20.04
N PRO A 276 -13.77 -18.41 18.85
CA PRO A 276 -13.18 -19.73 18.65
C PRO A 276 -11.82 -19.93 19.35
N ILE A 277 -11.10 -18.86 19.69
CA ILE A 277 -9.71 -18.96 20.15
C ILE A 277 -9.66 -18.88 21.68
N LEU A 278 -10.19 -17.79 22.22
CA LEU A 278 -9.89 -17.38 23.58
C LEU A 278 -10.47 -18.35 24.61
N TRP A 279 -11.74 -18.72 24.46
CA TRP A 279 -12.42 -19.61 25.41
C TRP A 279 -11.83 -21.03 25.43
N ARG A 280 -11.35 -21.52 24.28
CA ARG A 280 -10.63 -22.81 24.21
C ARG A 280 -9.26 -22.71 24.85
N ALA A 281 -8.54 -21.63 24.59
CA ALA A 281 -7.19 -21.42 25.07
C ALA A 281 -7.10 -21.25 26.59
N LEU A 282 -8.07 -20.56 27.20
CA LEU A 282 -8.19 -20.44 28.67
C LEU A 282 -8.36 -21.82 29.34
N LYS A 283 -8.92 -22.80 28.62
CA LYS A 283 -9.18 -24.17 29.09
C LYS A 283 -8.13 -25.19 28.59
N ALA A 284 -7.07 -24.73 27.93
CA ALA A 284 -6.05 -25.61 27.36
C ALA A 284 -5.27 -26.39 28.44
N ARG A 285 -4.78 -27.59 28.11
CA ARG A 285 -3.94 -28.39 29.03
C ARG A 285 -2.58 -27.74 29.31
N ASN A 286 -2.01 -27.07 28.33
CA ASN A 286 -0.73 -26.37 28.45
C ASN A 286 -0.90 -25.08 29.30
N SER A 287 -0.13 -24.98 30.39
CA SER A 287 -0.18 -23.84 31.31
C SER A 287 0.28 -22.53 30.66
N GLU A 288 1.23 -22.58 29.73
CA GLU A 288 1.71 -21.40 29.00
C GLU A 288 0.64 -20.85 28.07
N ILE A 289 -0.06 -21.73 27.33
CA ILE A 289 -1.19 -21.36 26.47
C ILE A 289 -2.30 -20.70 27.30
N ARG A 290 -2.66 -21.29 28.46
CA ARG A 290 -3.64 -20.68 29.37
C ARG A 290 -3.19 -19.32 29.86
N SER A 291 -1.91 -19.19 30.22
CA SER A 291 -1.35 -17.93 30.74
C SER A 291 -1.28 -16.85 29.67
N ASN A 292 -1.00 -17.21 28.42
CA ASN A 292 -1.02 -16.27 27.29
C ASN A 292 -2.44 -15.83 26.97
N ALA A 293 -3.40 -16.75 26.97
CA ALA A 293 -4.81 -16.45 26.77
C ALA A 293 -5.37 -15.53 27.87
N ALA A 294 -5.04 -15.80 29.14
CA ALA A 294 -5.46 -14.95 30.25
C ALA A 294 -4.91 -13.52 30.15
N LEU A 295 -3.65 -13.37 29.75
CA LEU A 295 -3.04 -12.06 29.54
C LEU A 295 -3.71 -11.31 28.37
N LEU A 296 -3.88 -11.98 27.23
CA LEU A 296 -4.54 -11.39 26.07
C LEU A 296 -6.01 -11.03 26.36
N PHE A 297 -6.70 -11.86 27.14
CA PHE A 297 -8.06 -11.57 27.57
C PHE A 297 -8.12 -10.34 28.47
N SER A 298 -7.18 -10.20 29.40
CA SER A 298 -7.10 -9.01 30.26
C SER A 298 -6.91 -7.73 29.45
N ASP A 299 -6.15 -7.77 28.36
CA ASP A 299 -5.93 -6.62 27.47
C ASP A 299 -7.19 -6.28 26.66
N ALA A 300 -7.96 -7.30 26.26
CA ALA A 300 -9.17 -7.16 25.43
C ALA A 300 -10.48 -6.98 26.23
N PHE A 301 -10.45 -7.14 27.55
CA PHE A 301 -11.65 -7.17 28.38
C PHE A 301 -12.35 -5.79 28.46
N PRO A 302 -13.69 -5.73 28.38
CA PRO A 302 -14.61 -6.83 28.11
C PRO A 302 -14.82 -7.06 26.60
N ILE A 303 -15.09 -8.30 26.20
CA ILE A 303 -15.35 -8.67 24.79
C ILE A 303 -16.86 -8.90 24.62
N LEU A 304 -17.60 -7.91 24.13
CA LEU A 304 -19.08 -7.93 24.16
C LEU A 304 -19.67 -7.92 22.75
N ASP A 305 -20.88 -8.47 22.60
CA ASP A 305 -21.65 -8.31 21.37
C ASP A 305 -22.43 -6.98 21.48
N PRO A 306 -22.26 -6.03 20.55
CA PRO A 306 -22.95 -4.74 20.61
C PRO A 306 -24.48 -4.87 20.52
N ARG A 307 -25.01 -6.04 20.15
CA ARG A 307 -26.45 -6.32 20.10
C ARG A 307 -27.05 -6.73 21.44
N PHE A 308 -26.24 -6.89 22.49
CA PHE A 308 -26.75 -7.23 23.82
C PHE A 308 -27.58 -6.10 24.42
N ASN A 309 -28.69 -6.48 25.07
CA ASN A 309 -29.41 -5.56 25.94
C ASN A 309 -28.65 -5.39 27.27
N THR A 310 -29.04 -4.39 28.07
CA THR A 310 -28.35 -4.05 29.32
C THR A 310 -28.24 -5.22 30.31
N LYS A 311 -29.24 -6.12 30.37
CA LYS A 311 -29.23 -7.27 31.28
C LYS A 311 -28.26 -8.35 30.79
N ASP A 312 -28.28 -8.65 29.51
CA ASP A 312 -27.39 -9.63 28.90
C ASP A 312 -25.93 -9.16 28.94
N LEU A 313 -25.70 -7.86 28.77
CA LEU A 313 -24.38 -7.25 28.91
C LEU A 313 -23.80 -7.48 30.31
N GLN A 314 -24.57 -7.18 31.37
CA GLN A 314 -24.12 -7.38 32.75
C GLN A 314 -23.84 -8.84 33.06
N LYS A 315 -24.72 -9.74 32.60
CA LYS A 315 -24.55 -11.18 32.76
C LYS A 315 -23.29 -11.69 32.06
N GLU A 316 -23.02 -11.20 30.86
CA GLU A 316 -21.84 -11.60 30.09
C GLU A 316 -20.55 -11.05 30.71
N ILE A 317 -20.53 -9.80 31.16
CA ILE A 317 -19.39 -9.23 31.89
C ILE A 317 -19.08 -10.06 33.14
N GLN A 318 -20.10 -10.43 33.92
CA GLN A 318 -19.90 -11.27 35.11
C GLN A 318 -19.34 -12.65 34.73
N ARG A 319 -19.91 -13.31 33.71
CA ARG A 319 -19.41 -14.60 33.21
C ARG A 319 -17.94 -14.53 32.78
N GLN A 320 -17.58 -13.44 32.10
CA GLN A 320 -16.21 -13.17 31.64
C GLN A 320 -15.24 -12.93 32.79
N PHE A 321 -15.67 -12.18 33.81
CA PHE A 321 -14.90 -11.94 35.01
C PHE A 321 -14.63 -13.25 35.77
N ASP A 322 -15.65 -14.09 35.94
CA ASP A 322 -15.52 -15.39 36.62
C ASP A 322 -14.54 -16.32 35.89
N GLU A 323 -14.60 -16.37 34.54
CA GLU A 323 -13.66 -17.15 33.73
C GLU A 323 -12.21 -16.62 33.83
N LEU A 324 -12.01 -15.30 33.86
CA LEU A 324 -10.68 -14.69 34.03
C LEU A 324 -10.11 -15.00 35.42
N PHE A 325 -10.96 -14.94 36.45
CA PHE A 325 -10.59 -15.29 37.82
C PHE A 325 -10.19 -16.77 37.92
N VAL A 326 -11.02 -17.69 37.44
CA VAL A 326 -10.71 -19.14 37.46
C VAL A 326 -9.41 -19.44 36.70
N SER A 327 -9.18 -18.77 35.56
CA SER A 327 -7.99 -18.98 34.74
C SER A 327 -6.72 -18.49 35.43
N THR A 328 -6.75 -17.31 36.07
CA THR A 328 -5.59 -16.75 36.80
C THR A 328 -5.22 -17.58 38.03
N PHE A 329 -6.19 -18.11 38.78
CA PHE A 329 -5.93 -19.00 39.92
C PHE A 329 -5.35 -20.35 39.50
N LYS A 330 -5.73 -20.89 38.33
CA LYS A 330 -5.16 -22.13 37.76
C LYS A 330 -3.77 -21.95 37.13
N ILE A 331 -3.30 -20.70 36.98
CA ILE A 331 -1.96 -20.37 36.49
C ILE A 331 -0.96 -20.27 37.65
N LEU A 332 -1.42 -19.91 38.84
CA LEU A 332 -0.57 -19.93 40.03
C LEU A 332 -0.21 -21.39 40.38
N PRO A 333 1.09 -21.72 40.51
CA PRO A 333 1.48 -23.05 40.96
C PRO A 333 0.90 -23.27 42.35
N THR A 334 0.17 -24.36 42.52
CA THR A 334 -0.38 -24.84 43.80
C THR A 334 0.79 -25.20 44.72
N LYS A 335 1.45 -24.19 45.30
CA LYS A 335 2.48 -24.37 46.32
C LYS A 335 1.91 -24.65 47.72
N TYR A 336 0.58 -24.71 47.87
CA TYR A 336 -0.10 -24.91 49.16
C TYR A 336 -1.10 -26.08 49.15
N GLY A 337 -0.76 -27.18 48.47
CA GLY A 337 -1.60 -28.39 48.39
C GLY A 337 -1.04 -29.63 49.10
N ARG A 338 -0.12 -29.47 50.06
CA ARG A 338 0.37 -30.57 50.92
C ARG A 338 0.60 -30.11 52.35
N LEU A 339 -0.45 -29.66 53.02
CA LEU A 339 -0.50 -29.61 54.48
C LEU A 339 -1.94 -29.84 54.91
N GLN A 340 -2.44 -31.04 54.65
CA GLN A 340 -3.60 -31.64 55.31
C GLN A 340 -3.57 -33.14 55.00
N ASN A 341 -2.80 -33.85 55.81
CA ASN A 341 -3.04 -35.23 56.22
C ASN A 341 -2.70 -35.29 57.71
#